data_AF-A0A349UKW1-F1
#
_entry.id   AF-A0A349UKW1-F1
#
_cell.length_a   1.000
_cell.length_b   1.000
_cell.length_c   1.000
_cell.angle_alpha   90.00
_cell.angle_beta   90.00
_cell.angle_gamma   90.00
#
_symmetry.space_group_name_H-M   'P 1'
#
loop_
_entity.id
_entity.type
_entity.pdbx_description
1 polymer ?
#
loop_
_entity_poly.entity_id
_entity_poly.type
_entity_poly.pdbx_seq_one_letter_code
_entity_poly.pdbx_strand_id
1 'polypeptide(L)' 'IGKGTGLGLGICRGIVKRCGGTIAARNEKDRVALEVRLPVSESAQQDDSSAGAGQGGEMPQADEAFR' A
#
# COMPACT_ATOMS: atom_id res chain seq x y z
N ILE A 1 -12.74 -20.09 23.83
CA ILE A 1 -13.39 -19.09 22.93
C ILE A 1 -12.61 -17.79 23.07
N GLY A 2 -12.18 -17.18 21.95
CA GLY A 2 -11.29 -16.00 21.95
C GLY A 2 -10.12 -16.02 20.94
N LYS A 3 -10.20 -16.76 19.82
CA LYS A 3 -9.12 -16.89 18.82
C LYS A 3 -9.01 -15.69 17.85
N GLY A 4 -9.50 -14.50 18.22
CA GLY A 4 -9.56 -13.36 17.30
C GLY A 4 -10.58 -13.51 16.16
N THR A 5 -11.65 -14.29 16.35
CA THR A 5 -12.71 -14.56 15.35
C THR A 5 -13.70 -13.41 15.15
N GLY A 6 -13.30 -12.17 15.44
CA GLY A 6 -14.13 -11.00 15.20
C GLY A 6 -14.36 -10.75 13.71
N LEU A 7 -15.25 -9.80 13.41
CA LEU A 7 -15.56 -9.36 12.04
C LEU A 7 -14.29 -9.03 11.24
N GLY A 8 -13.29 -8.39 11.87
CA GLY A 8 -12.03 -8.00 11.22
C GLY A 8 -11.27 -9.19 10.61
N LEU A 9 -11.02 -10.24 11.39
CA LEU A 9 -10.31 -11.43 10.88
C LEU A 9 -11.14 -12.17 9.81
N GLY A 10 -12.47 -12.16 9.95
CA GLY A 10 -13.38 -12.70 8.95
C GLY A 10 -13.25 -12.00 7.59
N ILE A 11 -13.24 -10.66 7.59
CA ILE A 11 -13.06 -9.84 6.39
C ILE A 11 -11.67 -10.09 5.78
N CYS A 12 -10.60 -10.03 6.58
CA CYS A 12 -9.25 -10.32 6.10
C CYS A 12 -9.16 -11.69 5.43
N ARG A 13 -9.78 -12.72 6.03
CA ARG A 13 -9.80 -14.08 5.47
C ARG A 13 -10.54 -14.14 4.13
N GLY A 14 -11.64 -13.40 4.00
CA GLY A 14 -12.39 -13.29 2.74
C GLY A 14 -11.59 -12.64 1.63
N ILE A 15 -10.94 -11.50 1.92
CA ILE A 15 -10.10 -10.76 0.97
C ILE A 15 -8.92 -11.63 0.53
N VAL A 16 -8.13 -12.14 1.48
CA VAL A 16 -6.93 -12.95 1.18
C VAL A 16 -7.30 -14.20 0.38
N LYS A 17 -8.42 -14.85 0.70
CA LYS A 17 -8.91 -16.00 -0.07
C LYS A 17 -9.31 -15.62 -1.50
N ARG A 18 -9.94 -14.46 -1.70
CA ARG A 18 -10.28 -13.95 -3.04
C ARG A 18 -9.03 -13.63 -3.87
N CYS A 19 -7.95 -13.21 -3.21
CA CYS A 19 -6.64 -13.01 -3.83
C CYS A 19 -5.85 -14.32 -4.08
N GLY A 20 -6.42 -15.49 -3.78
CA GLY A 20 -5.72 -16.78 -3.92
C GLY A 20 -4.63 -17.01 -2.87
N GLY A 21 -4.62 -16.22 -1.80
CA GLY A 21 -3.63 -16.29 -0.74
C GLY A 21 -4.08 -17.07 0.50
N THR A 22 -3.24 -17.02 1.53
CA THR A 22 -3.49 -17.61 2.85
C THR A 22 -3.16 -16.63 3.97
N ILE A 23 -3.88 -16.72 5.09
CA ILE A 23 -3.68 -15.89 6.28
C ILE A 23 -3.64 -16.76 7.54
N ALA A 24 -2.69 -16.48 8.43
CA ALA A 24 -2.57 -17.07 9.75
C ALA A 24 -2.48 -15.97 10.82
N ALA A 25 -3.07 -16.22 11.98
CA ALA A 25 -2.97 -15.35 13.14
C ALA A 25 -2.45 -16.16 14.31
N ARG A 26 -1.43 -15.66 15.01
CA ARG A 26 -0.87 -16.27 16.22
C ARG A 26 -0.80 -15.25 17.34
N ASN A 27 -1.15 -15.69 18.54
CA ASN A 27 -0.93 -14.92 19.75
C ASN A 27 0.51 -15.13 20.21
N GLU A 28 1.22 -14.03 20.41
CA GLU A 28 2.49 -13.99 21.12
C GLU A 28 2.25 -13.33 22.48
N LYS A 29 3.21 -13.42 23.39
CA LYS A 29 3.03 -13.10 24.82
C LYS A 29 2.26 -11.79 25.08
N ASP A 30 2.65 -10.73 24.38
CA ASP A 30 2.07 -9.38 24.56
C ASP A 30 1.55 -8.78 23.23
N ARG A 31 1.42 -9.58 22.17
CA ARG A 31 1.04 -9.10 20.83
C ARG A 31 0.36 -10.17 19.99
N VAL A 32 -0.22 -9.75 18.86
CA VAL A 32 -0.75 -10.67 17.84
C VAL A 32 0.08 -10.50 16.58
N ALA A 33 0.57 -11.61 16.03
CA ALA A 33 1.25 -11.63 14.74
C ALA A 33 0.31 -12.21 13.68
N LEU A 34 0.19 -11.48 12.57
CA LEU A 34 -0.59 -11.84 11.39
C LEU A 34 0.38 -12.14 10.25
N GLU A 35 0.24 -13.28 9.62
CA GLU A 35 1.07 -13.73 8.52
C GLU A 35 0.19 -13.93 7.28
N VAL A 36 0.49 -13.22 6.20
CA VAL A 36 -0.26 -13.26 4.94
C VAL A 36 0.68 -13.69 3.82
N ARG A 37 0.29 -14.73 3.08
CA ARG A 37 0.97 -15.15 1.86
C ARG A 37 0.05 -14.89 0.67
N LEU A 38 0.55 -14.16 -0.33
CA LEU A 38 -0.15 -13.89 -1.58
C LEU A 38 0.67 -14.43 -2.75
N PRO A 39 0.03 -14.92 -3.82
CA PRO A 39 0.72 -15.19 -5.08
C PRO A 39 1.27 -13.89 -5.65
N VAL A 40 2.46 -13.95 -6.24
CA VAL A 40 3.06 -12.81 -6.93
C VAL A 40 2.32 -12.62 -8.25
N SER A 41 1.66 -11.49 -8.44
CA SER A 41 1.08 -11.12 -9.73
C SER A 41 2.17 -10.57 -10.63
N GLU A 42 2.28 -11.09 -11.86
CA GLU A 42 3.24 -10.62 -12.88
C GLU A 42 2.98 -9.15 -13.33
N SER A 43 1.87 -8.55 -12.91
CA SER A 43 1.44 -7.19 -13.27
C SER A 43 2.05 -6.07 -12.39
N ALA A 44 2.88 -6.39 -11.39
CA ALA A 44 3.50 -5.37 -10.53
C ALA A 44 4.85 -4.84 -11.07
N GLN A 45 5.23 -5.23 -12.28
CA GLN A 45 6.47 -4.80 -12.93
C GLN A 45 6.18 -3.79 -14.05
N GLN A 46 5.43 -2.73 -13.73
CA GLN A 46 5.28 -1.57 -14.60
C GLN A 46 5.32 -0.29 -13.75
N ASP A 47 6.40 0.46 -13.98
CA ASP A 47 6.60 1.89 -13.74
C ASP A 47 6.86 2.38 -12.30
N ASP A 48 8.10 2.20 -11.83
CA ASP A 48 8.79 3.22 -11.03
C ASP A 48 10.04 3.71 -11.78
N SER A 49 9.87 4.07 -13.05
CA SER A 49 10.92 4.69 -13.87
C SER A 49 10.35 5.79 -14.75
N SER A 50 9.59 6.71 -14.16
CA SER A 50 9.39 8.03 -14.75
C SER A 50 10.44 9.00 -14.19
N ALA A 51 11.54 9.07 -14.93
CA ALA A 51 12.49 10.16 -14.88
C ALA A 51 11.76 11.51 -14.96
N GLY A 52 11.77 12.27 -13.87
CA GLY A 52 11.39 13.68 -13.85
C GLY A 52 12.56 14.54 -14.34
N ALA A 53 12.76 14.61 -15.66
CA ALA A 53 13.61 15.59 -16.31
C ALA A 53 12.76 16.53 -17.16
N GLY A 54 12.82 17.83 -16.84
CA GLY A 54 12.25 18.94 -17.62
C GLY A 54 11.35 19.84 -16.77
N GLN A 55 11.40 21.17 -16.86
CA GLN A 55 12.19 22.06 -17.70
C GLN A 55 12.04 23.46 -17.08
N GLY A 56 13.10 24.26 -17.14
CA GLY A 56 13.07 25.66 -16.74
C GLY A 56 12.04 26.43 -17.56
N GLY A 57 11.18 27.18 -16.86
CA GLY A 57 10.36 28.24 -17.41
C GLY A 57 10.85 29.56 -16.82
N GLU A 58 11.72 30.22 -17.56
CA GLU A 58 11.96 31.66 -17.49
C GLU A 58 10.62 32.42 -17.43
N MET A 59 10.44 33.25 -16.40
CA MET A 59 9.37 34.24 -16.37
C MET A 59 10.02 35.63 -16.46
N PRO A 60 9.70 36.43 -17.49
CA PRO A 60 10.34 37.72 -17.74
C PRO A 60 10.05 38.76 -16.64
N GLN A 61 10.97 39.71 -16.58
CA GLN A 61 11.25 40.66 -15.49
C GLN A 61 10.33 41.90 -15.49
N ALA A 62 9.93 42.29 -14.28
CA ALA A 62 9.66 43.67 -13.81
C ALA A 62 8.64 44.55 -14.55
N ASP A 63 7.37 44.44 -14.16
CA ASP A 63 6.44 45.58 -14.24
C ASP A 63 5.58 45.82 -12.97
N GLU A 64 5.74 45.05 -11.90
CA GLU A 64 5.18 45.39 -10.57
C GLU A 64 6.04 46.43 -9.83
N ALA A 65 6.27 47.57 -10.48
CA ALA A 65 6.69 48.79 -9.83
C ALA A 65 5.47 49.46 -9.19
N PHE A 66 5.22 49.12 -7.93
CA PHE A 66 4.70 50.01 -6.88
C PHE A 66 3.47 50.88 -7.26
N ARG A 67 2.28 50.46 -6.82
CA ARG A 67 1.11 51.34 -6.68
C ARG A 67 0.57 51.28 -5.25
#